data_AF-A0A1Y3N802-F1
#
_entry.id   AF-A0A1Y3N802-F1
#
_cell.length_a   1.000
_cell.length_b   1.000
_cell.length_c   1.000
_cell.angle_alpha   90.00
_cell.angle_beta   90.00
_cell.angle_gamma   90.00
#
_symmetry.space_group_name_H-M   'P 1'
#
loop_
_entity.id
_entity.type
_entity.pdbx_description
1 polymer ?
#
loop_
_entity_poly.entity_id
_entity_poly.type
_entity_poly.pdbx_seq_one_letter_code
_entity_poly.pdbx_strand_id
1 'polypeptide(L)'
;MMKNNQNDKLILDFVDDYYDMFRFKEHNIYNTEITIQSSIIFKGNSNGTIFDYKNNYYGNIHMSCEKKELLVKFENIIFKNFDPSSQHRVGIVTFMSAIDDFQLQFYNCTFINIIVNNLVLHLNPVIIYPVEKPQILYDKCNFFNNTDIGISIVHENKYSQYISDIYKYFTIKYTNCDFIDNNVYYEYHNNGYIFENCYFSNPKIDISYPLFIPYPHSSGVIIKFINSIFDNIYMKKPNPYILADGLDLE
;
A
#
# COMPACT_ATOMS: atom_id res chain seq x y z
N MET A 1 -21.11 9.62 -13.63
CA MET A 1 -21.47 9.06 -14.95
C MET A 1 -20.21 8.43 -15.53
N MET A 2 -20.11 7.09 -15.61
CA MET A 2 -18.90 6.39 -16.10
C MET A 2 -18.83 6.46 -17.62
N LYS A 3 -17.77 7.05 -18.20
CA LYS A 3 -17.47 6.98 -19.63
C LYS A 3 -16.57 5.78 -19.89
N ASN A 4 -17.11 4.76 -20.54
CA ASN A 4 -16.37 3.52 -20.84
C ASN A 4 -15.65 3.69 -22.19
N ASN A 5 -14.33 3.90 -22.19
CA ASN A 5 -13.52 3.90 -23.41
C ASN A 5 -13.01 2.49 -23.69
N GLN A 6 -13.42 1.89 -24.80
CA GLN A 6 -13.04 0.54 -25.24
C GLN A 6 -11.63 0.51 -25.86
N ASN A 7 -10.59 0.81 -25.07
CA ASN A 7 -9.21 0.45 -25.40
C ASN A 7 -8.74 -0.67 -24.45
N ASP A 8 -7.55 -1.24 -24.66
CA ASP A 8 -6.90 -2.30 -23.82
C ASP A 8 -6.78 -1.97 -22.31
N LYS A 9 -7.29 -0.80 -21.92
CA LYS A 9 -7.23 -0.20 -20.61
C LYS A 9 -8.52 0.54 -20.31
N LEU A 10 -9.10 0.25 -19.15
CA LEU A 10 -10.24 0.97 -18.59
C LEU A 10 -9.75 2.18 -17.78
N ILE A 11 -10.36 3.34 -17.99
CA ILE A 11 -10.11 4.54 -17.18
C ILE A 11 -11.43 4.93 -16.51
N LEU A 12 -11.42 5.00 -15.18
CA LEU A 12 -12.52 5.42 -14.34
C LEU A 12 -12.21 6.81 -13.78
N ASP A 13 -12.84 7.83 -14.35
CA ASP A 13 -12.68 9.22 -13.93
C ASP A 13 -13.63 9.57 -12.77
N PHE A 14 -13.07 9.99 -11.64
CA PHE A 14 -13.76 10.59 -10.51
C PHE A 14 -13.63 12.11 -10.62
N VAL A 15 -14.66 12.72 -11.19
CA VAL A 15 -14.62 14.15 -11.59
C VAL A 15 -14.94 15.10 -10.43
N ASP A 16 -15.65 14.62 -9.41
CA ASP A 16 -16.01 15.44 -8.26
C ASP A 16 -14.82 15.59 -7.32
N ASP A 17 -14.79 16.72 -6.59
CA ASP A 17 -13.73 16.99 -5.61
C ASP A 17 -13.83 16.09 -4.38
N TYR A 18 -15.02 15.58 -4.09
CA TYR A 18 -15.31 14.91 -2.82
C TYR A 18 -16.36 13.80 -2.98
N TYR A 19 -16.01 12.61 -2.47
CA TYR A 19 -16.88 11.45 -2.35
C TYR A 19 -17.03 11.07 -0.87
N ASP A 20 -18.28 11.12 -0.39
CA ASP A 20 -18.64 10.68 0.96
C ASP A 20 -18.76 9.15 0.99
N MET A 21 -17.69 8.47 1.40
CA MET A 21 -17.66 7.01 1.42
C MET A 21 -18.59 6.44 2.50
N PHE A 22 -19.01 7.24 3.48
CA PHE A 22 -19.99 6.80 4.48
C PHE A 22 -21.36 6.46 3.88
N ARG A 23 -21.69 6.97 2.69
CA ARG A 23 -22.92 6.59 1.96
C ARG A 23 -22.98 5.09 1.66
N PHE A 24 -21.84 4.43 1.51
CA PHE A 24 -21.80 2.98 1.37
C PHE A 24 -22.37 2.28 2.61
N LYS A 25 -22.14 2.81 3.81
CA LYS A 25 -22.76 2.29 5.05
C LYS A 25 -24.27 2.49 5.08
N GLU A 26 -24.77 3.64 4.62
CA GLU A 26 -26.21 3.91 4.55
C GLU A 26 -26.93 2.90 3.65
N HIS A 27 -26.24 2.37 2.65
CA HIS A 27 -26.72 1.33 1.74
C HIS A 27 -26.25 -0.08 2.10
N ASN A 28 -25.58 -0.27 3.24
CA ASN A 28 -25.03 -1.55 3.70
C ASN A 28 -24.10 -2.24 2.66
N ILE A 29 -23.32 -1.44 1.92
CA ILE A 29 -22.35 -1.90 0.94
C ILE A 29 -20.98 -1.93 1.61
N TYR A 30 -20.55 -3.10 2.05
CA TYR A 30 -19.29 -3.26 2.76
C TYR A 30 -18.09 -2.96 1.87
N ASN A 31 -18.04 -3.57 0.68
CA ASN A 31 -16.97 -3.40 -0.29
C ASN A 31 -17.54 -3.26 -1.71
N THR A 32 -16.71 -2.73 -2.62
CA THR A 32 -16.96 -2.77 -4.05
C THR A 32 -16.07 -3.84 -4.67
N GLU A 33 -16.68 -4.88 -5.24
CA GLU A 33 -15.98 -5.99 -5.87
C GLU A 33 -15.69 -5.71 -7.36
N ILE A 34 -14.44 -5.90 -7.78
CA ILE A 34 -13.98 -5.63 -9.14
C ILE A 34 -13.09 -6.77 -9.62
N THR A 35 -13.52 -7.49 -10.65
CA THR A 35 -12.66 -8.46 -11.36
C THR A 35 -11.87 -7.74 -12.46
N ILE A 36 -10.54 -7.80 -12.38
CA ILE A 36 -9.65 -7.13 -13.32
C ILE A 36 -9.39 -8.03 -14.54
N GLN A 37 -9.91 -7.64 -15.70
CA GLN A 37 -9.73 -8.34 -16.98
C GLN A 37 -8.80 -7.60 -17.96
N SER A 38 -8.58 -6.31 -17.70
CA SER A 38 -7.71 -5.41 -18.46
C SER A 38 -7.08 -4.40 -17.51
N SER A 39 -6.05 -3.68 -17.97
CA SER A 39 -5.41 -2.67 -17.13
C SER A 39 -6.44 -1.59 -16.75
N ILE A 40 -6.45 -1.13 -15.51
CA ILE A 40 -7.42 -0.16 -15.01
C ILE A 40 -6.72 1.05 -14.39
N ILE A 41 -7.28 2.24 -14.61
CA ILE A 41 -6.91 3.45 -13.88
C ILE A 41 -8.12 4.03 -13.16
N PHE A 42 -8.00 4.19 -11.87
CA PHE A 42 -8.87 5.01 -11.03
C PHE A 42 -8.26 6.41 -10.94
N LYS A 43 -8.88 7.39 -11.59
CA LYS A 43 -8.31 8.73 -11.77
C LYS A 43 -9.16 9.79 -11.11
N GLY A 44 -8.63 10.45 -10.08
CA GLY A 44 -9.21 11.67 -9.52
C GLY A 44 -8.95 12.90 -10.39
N ASN A 45 -9.53 14.02 -10.01
CA ASN A 45 -9.39 15.28 -10.74
C ASN A 45 -7.99 15.92 -10.56
N SER A 46 -7.75 17.07 -11.19
CA SER A 46 -6.43 17.73 -11.17
C SER A 46 -6.02 18.26 -9.80
N ASN A 47 -6.98 18.52 -8.92
CA ASN A 47 -6.75 19.04 -7.57
C ASN A 47 -6.66 17.92 -6.52
N GLY A 48 -6.87 16.67 -6.95
CA GLY A 48 -7.02 15.52 -6.06
C GLY A 48 -8.47 15.32 -5.67
N THR A 49 -8.98 14.11 -5.88
CA THR A 49 -10.33 13.74 -5.45
C THR A 49 -10.29 13.11 -4.07
N ILE A 50 -11.11 13.61 -3.13
CA ILE A 50 -11.16 13.14 -1.75
C ILE A 50 -12.16 11.98 -1.62
N PHE A 51 -11.68 10.85 -1.11
CA PHE A 51 -12.50 9.74 -0.62
C PHE A 51 -12.45 9.76 0.92
N ASP A 52 -13.49 10.33 1.54
CA ASP A 52 -13.55 10.47 3.01
C ASP A 52 -14.41 9.35 3.61
N TYR A 53 -13.77 8.48 4.40
CA TYR A 53 -14.39 7.33 5.05
C TYR A 53 -15.03 7.66 6.39
N LYS A 54 -14.84 8.88 6.92
CA LYS A 54 -15.42 9.35 8.19
C LYS A 54 -15.21 8.37 9.35
N ASN A 55 -13.98 7.86 9.48
CA ASN A 55 -13.55 6.89 10.50
C ASN A 55 -14.36 5.59 10.43
N ASN A 56 -14.41 5.01 9.23
CA ASN A 56 -15.10 3.75 8.96
C ASN A 56 -14.38 2.98 7.83
N TYR A 57 -14.84 1.78 7.50
CA TYR A 57 -14.23 0.89 6.50
C TYR A 57 -15.14 0.51 5.32
N TYR A 58 -16.40 0.98 5.31
CA TYR A 58 -17.34 0.68 4.22
C TYR A 58 -16.90 1.31 2.89
N GLY A 59 -17.27 0.68 1.79
CA GLY A 59 -16.90 1.12 0.45
C GLY A 59 -15.42 0.91 0.13
N ASN A 60 -14.73 0.01 0.86
CA ASN A 60 -13.38 -0.39 0.48
C ASN A 60 -13.41 -1.17 -0.85
N ILE A 61 -12.29 -1.16 -1.56
CA ILE A 61 -12.20 -1.69 -2.93
C ILE A 61 -11.61 -3.11 -2.85
N HIS A 62 -12.38 -4.10 -3.28
CA HIS A 62 -11.94 -5.49 -3.39
C HIS A 62 -11.69 -5.82 -4.86
N MET A 63 -10.43 -6.09 -5.20
CA MET A 63 -10.02 -6.43 -6.55
C MET A 63 -9.50 -7.86 -6.62
N SER A 64 -9.85 -8.57 -7.69
CA SER A 64 -9.26 -9.86 -8.01
C SER A 64 -8.63 -9.85 -9.41
N CYS A 65 -7.48 -10.50 -9.55
CA CYS A 65 -6.72 -10.59 -10.78
C CYS A 65 -6.31 -12.04 -11.06
N GLU A 66 -6.56 -12.49 -12.30
CA GLU A 66 -6.15 -13.82 -12.79
C GLU A 66 -5.30 -13.74 -14.07
N LYS A 67 -5.07 -12.54 -14.60
CA LYS A 67 -4.40 -12.32 -15.89
C LYS A 67 -3.07 -11.59 -15.73
N LYS A 68 -2.04 -12.11 -16.38
CA LYS A 68 -0.67 -11.59 -16.35
C LYS A 68 -0.54 -10.21 -16.99
N GLU A 69 0.54 -9.52 -16.63
CA GLU A 69 0.98 -8.23 -17.21
C GLU A 69 -0.07 -7.10 -17.06
N LEU A 70 -0.87 -7.13 -15.99
CA LEU A 70 -1.91 -6.13 -15.75
C LEU A 70 -1.42 -4.97 -14.88
N LEU A 71 -1.79 -3.75 -15.28
CA LEU A 71 -1.60 -2.53 -14.51
C LEU A 71 -2.92 -2.11 -13.85
N VAL A 72 -2.90 -1.97 -12.53
CA VAL A 72 -3.93 -1.28 -11.75
C VAL A 72 -3.32 -0.01 -11.18
N LYS A 73 -3.87 1.16 -11.53
CA LYS A 73 -3.33 2.45 -11.07
C LYS A 73 -4.38 3.29 -10.39
N PHE A 74 -4.03 3.87 -9.25
CA PHE A 74 -4.73 4.97 -8.60
C PHE A 74 -3.95 6.27 -8.87
N GLU A 75 -4.62 7.30 -9.36
CA GLU A 75 -4.00 8.56 -9.76
C GLU A 75 -4.78 9.75 -9.19
N ASN A 76 -4.10 10.68 -8.50
CA ASN A 76 -4.68 11.90 -7.94
C ASN A 76 -5.87 11.65 -6.99
N ILE A 77 -5.75 10.68 -6.08
CA ILE A 77 -6.78 10.37 -5.07
C ILE A 77 -6.25 10.65 -3.67
N ILE A 78 -7.08 11.28 -2.85
CA ILE A 78 -6.84 11.55 -1.44
C ILE A 78 -7.73 10.61 -0.62
N PHE A 79 -7.14 9.58 -0.03
CA PHE A 79 -7.83 8.68 0.89
C PHE A 79 -7.74 9.24 2.31
N LYS A 80 -8.88 9.37 2.98
CA LYS A 80 -8.96 10.08 4.26
C LYS A 80 -9.85 9.38 5.27
N ASN A 81 -9.40 9.36 6.54
CA ASN A 81 -10.17 8.89 7.70
C ASN A 81 -10.66 7.44 7.57
N PHE A 82 -9.84 6.53 7.04
CA PHE A 82 -10.18 5.11 6.95
C PHE A 82 -9.89 4.41 8.28
N ASP A 83 -10.88 3.69 8.82
CA ASP A 83 -10.75 2.99 10.10
C ASP A 83 -11.42 1.60 10.08
N PRO A 84 -10.65 0.55 9.78
CA PRO A 84 -11.04 -0.85 9.89
C PRO A 84 -10.79 -1.45 11.28
N SER A 85 -10.56 -0.70 12.37
CA SER A 85 -10.19 -1.25 13.69
C SER A 85 -11.11 -2.36 14.24
N SER A 86 -12.34 -2.47 13.73
CA SER A 86 -13.29 -3.56 14.03
C SER A 86 -13.16 -4.81 13.14
N GLN A 87 -12.22 -4.82 12.19
CA GLN A 87 -12.04 -5.83 11.15
C GLN A 87 -10.56 -6.18 10.98
N HIS A 88 -10.26 -7.48 10.92
CA HIS A 88 -8.90 -7.93 10.61
C HIS A 88 -8.68 -7.95 9.09
N ARG A 89 -7.51 -7.48 8.64
CA ARG A 89 -7.03 -7.57 7.25
C ARG A 89 -7.97 -6.93 6.22
N VAL A 90 -8.52 -5.77 6.56
CA VAL A 90 -9.26 -4.92 5.61
C VAL A 90 -8.39 -3.70 5.32
N GLY A 91 -8.13 -3.45 4.03
CA GLY A 91 -7.47 -2.24 3.56
C GLY A 91 -8.43 -1.36 2.76
N ILE A 92 -8.04 -0.11 2.51
CA ILE A 92 -8.74 0.75 1.53
C ILE A 92 -8.87 0.00 0.21
N VAL A 93 -7.76 -0.64 -0.19
CA VAL A 93 -7.69 -1.57 -1.30
C VAL A 93 -7.33 -2.94 -0.74
N THR A 94 -8.14 -3.94 -1.05
CA THR A 94 -7.78 -5.36 -0.94
C THR A 94 -7.58 -5.90 -2.35
N PHE A 95 -6.40 -6.43 -2.63
CA PHE A 95 -6.06 -7.01 -3.92
C PHE A 95 -5.81 -8.51 -3.75
N MET A 96 -6.46 -9.34 -4.56
CA MET A 96 -6.29 -10.79 -4.55
C MET A 96 -5.75 -11.22 -5.90
N SER A 97 -4.66 -11.98 -5.90
CA SER A 97 -4.02 -12.43 -7.13
C SER A 97 -3.56 -13.88 -7.05
N ALA A 98 -3.98 -14.67 -8.04
CA ALA A 98 -3.48 -16.03 -8.26
C ALA A 98 -2.17 -16.07 -9.07
N ILE A 99 -1.61 -14.90 -9.37
CA ILE A 99 -0.39 -14.68 -10.14
C ILE A 99 0.44 -13.57 -9.49
N ASP A 100 1.73 -13.54 -9.76
CA ASP A 100 2.68 -12.54 -9.24
C ASP A 100 3.14 -11.52 -10.31
N ASP A 101 2.71 -11.72 -11.56
CA ASP A 101 2.98 -10.86 -12.71
C ASP A 101 1.86 -9.82 -12.88
N PHE A 102 1.85 -8.83 -11.99
CA PHE A 102 0.97 -7.66 -12.05
C PHE A 102 1.70 -6.42 -11.53
N GLN A 103 1.13 -5.25 -11.79
CA GLN A 103 1.60 -4.00 -11.23
C GLN A 103 0.44 -3.20 -10.62
N LEU A 104 0.55 -2.91 -9.33
CA LEU A 104 -0.33 -2.01 -8.59
C LEU A 104 0.41 -0.68 -8.34
N GLN A 105 -0.15 0.41 -8.81
CA GLN A 105 0.47 1.73 -8.73
C GLN A 105 -0.43 2.74 -8.00
N PHE A 106 0.17 3.53 -7.13
CA PHE A 106 -0.42 4.74 -6.56
C PHE A 106 0.46 5.91 -7.00
N TYR A 107 -0.10 6.83 -7.78
CA TYR A 107 0.62 7.97 -8.34
C TYR A 107 -0.04 9.27 -7.88
N ASN A 108 0.74 10.16 -7.28
CA ASN A 108 0.25 11.44 -6.76
C ASN A 108 -0.98 11.27 -5.85
N CYS A 109 -0.95 10.24 -4.99
CA CYS A 109 -2.02 9.95 -4.04
C CYS A 109 -1.66 10.45 -2.65
N THR A 110 -2.65 10.76 -1.83
CA THR A 110 -2.44 11.19 -0.44
C THR A 110 -3.24 10.32 0.52
N PHE A 111 -2.63 9.89 1.62
CA PHE A 111 -3.22 9.04 2.64
C PHE A 111 -3.20 9.78 3.98
N ILE A 112 -4.38 10.11 4.53
CA ILE A 112 -4.53 10.96 5.71
C ILE A 112 -5.36 10.27 6.78
N ASN A 113 -4.85 10.18 8.00
CA ASN A 113 -5.56 9.59 9.14
C ASN A 113 -6.06 8.16 8.84
N ILE A 114 -5.21 7.34 8.21
CA ILE A 114 -5.50 5.94 7.96
C ILE A 114 -5.14 5.15 9.21
N ILE A 115 -6.12 4.44 9.76
CA ILE A 115 -6.01 3.65 10.97
C ILE A 115 -5.87 2.18 10.58
N VAL A 116 -4.65 1.68 10.42
CA VAL A 116 -4.36 0.30 9.95
C VAL A 116 -4.60 0.11 8.45
N ASN A 117 -3.67 -0.61 7.82
CA ASN A 117 -3.63 -1.08 6.43
C ASN A 117 -4.22 -0.16 5.34
N ASN A 118 -3.37 0.50 4.53
CA ASN A 118 -3.85 1.14 3.30
C ASN A 118 -4.06 0.11 2.16
N LEU A 119 -3.27 -0.96 2.15
CA LEU A 119 -3.34 -2.02 1.15
C LEU A 119 -3.26 -3.38 1.84
N VAL A 120 -4.18 -4.27 1.48
CA VAL A 120 -4.09 -5.70 1.80
C VAL A 120 -3.92 -6.46 0.51
N LEU A 121 -2.90 -7.30 0.44
CA LEU A 121 -2.59 -8.10 -0.74
C LEU A 121 -2.60 -9.59 -0.39
N HIS A 122 -3.43 -10.37 -1.08
CA HIS A 122 -3.46 -11.82 -1.00
C HIS A 122 -2.82 -12.40 -2.26
N LEU A 123 -1.71 -13.13 -2.09
CA LEU A 123 -0.98 -13.78 -3.16
C LEU A 123 -1.09 -15.30 -3.02
N ASN A 124 -1.59 -15.94 -4.07
CA ASN A 124 -1.57 -17.39 -4.20
C ASN A 124 -1.05 -17.85 -5.57
N PRO A 125 0.17 -17.44 -5.97
CA PRO A 125 0.75 -17.87 -7.24
C PRO A 125 1.08 -19.36 -7.21
N VAL A 126 0.75 -20.05 -8.31
CA VAL A 126 1.18 -21.44 -8.56
C VAL A 126 2.66 -21.47 -8.98
N ILE A 127 3.10 -20.47 -9.73
CA ILE A 127 4.47 -20.31 -10.22
C ILE A 127 4.91 -18.90 -9.86
N ILE A 128 6.13 -18.77 -9.32
CA ILE A 128 6.71 -17.49 -8.94
C ILE A 128 7.83 -17.13 -9.93
N TYR A 129 7.82 -15.91 -10.44
CA TYR A 129 8.79 -15.40 -11.41
C TYR A 129 9.66 -14.30 -10.79
N PRO A 130 10.97 -14.24 -11.11
CA PRO A 130 11.82 -13.14 -10.67
C PRO A 130 11.27 -11.81 -11.17
N VAL A 131 11.37 -10.78 -10.32
CA VAL A 131 10.83 -9.47 -10.62
C VAL A 131 11.81 -8.64 -11.44
N GLU A 132 11.37 -8.12 -12.58
CA GLU A 132 12.10 -7.05 -13.29
C GLU A 132 11.66 -5.64 -12.83
N LYS A 133 10.43 -5.49 -12.32
CA LYS A 133 9.82 -4.22 -11.91
C LYS A 133 8.99 -4.38 -10.63
N PRO A 134 9.03 -3.42 -9.69
CA PRO A 134 8.26 -3.55 -8.44
C PRO A 134 6.77 -3.79 -8.72
N GLN A 135 6.21 -4.82 -8.08
CA GLN A 135 4.79 -5.17 -8.17
C GLN A 135 3.92 -4.09 -7.56
N ILE A 136 4.38 -3.45 -6.48
CA ILE A 136 3.69 -2.32 -5.88
C ILE A 136 4.59 -1.09 -5.97
N LEU A 137 4.07 -0.01 -6.55
CA LEU A 137 4.77 1.27 -6.67
C LEU A 137 3.91 2.40 -6.12
N TYR A 138 4.46 3.12 -5.13
CA TYR A 138 3.99 4.43 -4.72
C TYR A 138 4.94 5.47 -5.31
N ASP A 139 4.43 6.39 -6.12
CA ASP A 139 5.22 7.47 -6.71
C ASP A 139 4.55 8.82 -6.44
N LYS A 140 5.32 9.77 -5.90
CA LYS A 140 4.85 11.11 -5.50
C LYS A 140 3.68 11.06 -4.51
N CYS A 141 3.69 10.09 -3.60
CA CYS A 141 2.60 9.91 -2.64
C CYS A 141 2.93 10.56 -1.30
N ASN A 142 1.88 11.03 -0.62
CA ASN A 142 2.02 11.65 0.69
C ASN A 142 1.27 10.86 1.75
N PHE A 143 1.88 10.65 2.91
CA PHE A 143 1.33 9.92 4.04
C PHE A 143 1.36 10.83 5.26
N PHE A 144 0.18 11.12 5.82
CA PHE A 144 0.00 12.06 6.91
C PHE A 144 -0.78 11.48 8.07
N ASN A 145 -0.18 11.51 9.26
CA ASN A 145 -0.87 11.15 10.51
C ASN A 145 -1.54 9.76 10.49
N ASN A 146 -0.93 8.80 9.78
CA ASN A 146 -1.43 7.44 9.75
C ASN A 146 -0.91 6.69 10.99
N THR A 147 -1.76 5.86 11.62
CA THR A 147 -1.32 5.03 12.76
C THR A 147 -0.61 3.76 12.32
N ASP A 148 -0.64 3.48 11.02
CA ASP A 148 0.06 2.39 10.37
C ASP A 148 0.16 2.71 8.86
N ILE A 149 1.31 2.50 8.25
CA ILE A 149 1.47 2.49 6.78
C ILE A 149 1.48 1.02 6.32
N GLY A 150 0.52 0.28 6.86
CA GLY A 150 0.46 -1.16 6.74
C GLY A 150 0.15 -1.55 5.31
N ILE A 151 1.13 -2.13 4.63
CA ILE A 151 0.80 -3.05 3.55
C ILE A 151 0.82 -4.43 4.17
N SER A 152 -0.35 -5.03 4.31
CA SER A 152 -0.48 -6.40 4.78
C SER A 152 -0.39 -7.32 3.57
N ILE A 153 0.74 -8.01 3.40
CA ILE A 153 0.91 -9.01 2.35
C ILE A 153 0.78 -10.41 2.92
N VAL A 154 -0.21 -11.14 2.41
CA VAL A 154 -0.49 -12.52 2.78
C VAL A 154 -0.09 -13.42 1.62
N HIS A 155 1.02 -14.12 1.80
CA HIS A 155 1.44 -15.22 0.92
C HIS A 155 0.71 -16.50 1.34
N GLU A 156 -0.38 -16.84 0.65
CA GLU A 156 -1.27 -17.96 1.00
C GLU A 156 -0.65 -19.33 0.68
N ASN A 157 0.22 -19.38 -0.34
CA ASN A 157 0.93 -20.59 -0.70
C ASN A 157 2.02 -20.90 0.34
N LYS A 158 1.98 -22.09 0.96
CA LYS A 158 3.00 -22.53 1.92
C LYS A 158 4.41 -22.51 1.32
N TYR A 159 4.58 -22.72 0.02
CA TYR A 159 5.91 -22.73 -0.61
C TYR A 159 6.61 -21.38 -0.54
N SER A 160 5.91 -20.26 -0.74
CA SER A 160 6.52 -18.91 -0.68
C SER A 160 6.91 -18.49 0.74
N GLN A 161 6.36 -19.15 1.77
CA GLN A 161 6.75 -18.93 3.17
C GLN A 161 8.16 -19.46 3.48
N TYR A 162 8.69 -20.38 2.66
CA TYR A 162 10.02 -20.98 2.84
C TYR A 162 11.10 -20.45 1.88
N ILE A 163 10.74 -19.52 0.98
CA ILE A 163 11.72 -18.93 0.06
C ILE A 163 12.49 -17.86 0.81
N SER A 164 13.76 -18.13 1.12
CA SER A 164 14.67 -17.18 1.76
C SER A 164 14.92 -15.94 0.92
N ASP A 165 14.72 -16.01 -0.40
CA ASP A 165 15.06 -14.92 -1.33
C ASP A 165 13.82 -14.33 -2.02
N ILE A 166 12.66 -14.46 -1.38
CA ILE A 166 11.36 -13.97 -1.84
C ILE A 166 11.35 -12.50 -2.26
N TYR A 167 12.23 -11.66 -1.71
CA TYR A 167 12.43 -10.27 -2.15
C TYR A 167 12.80 -10.15 -3.64
N LYS A 168 13.46 -11.18 -4.21
CA LYS A 168 13.76 -11.28 -5.66
C LYS A 168 12.51 -11.52 -6.51
N TYR A 169 11.38 -11.82 -5.87
CA TYR A 169 10.11 -12.21 -6.47
C TYR A 169 8.96 -11.28 -6.10
N PHE A 170 9.11 -10.46 -5.05
CA PHE A 170 8.12 -9.45 -4.71
C PHE A 170 8.76 -8.19 -4.12
N THR A 171 8.62 -7.06 -4.80
CA THR A 171 9.18 -5.77 -4.36
C THR A 171 8.11 -4.69 -4.29
N ILE A 172 8.11 -3.96 -3.17
CA ILE A 172 7.36 -2.73 -2.95
C ILE A 172 8.34 -1.56 -3.04
N LYS A 173 8.01 -0.58 -3.87
CA LYS A 173 8.84 0.62 -4.06
C LYS A 173 8.06 1.90 -3.75
N TYR A 174 8.71 2.79 -3.02
CA TYR A 174 8.27 4.16 -2.78
C TYR A 174 9.26 5.11 -3.44
N THR A 175 8.78 6.02 -4.29
CA THR A 175 9.60 7.00 -4.99
C THR A 175 9.04 8.39 -4.75
N ASN A 176 9.90 9.35 -4.36
CA ASN A 176 9.49 10.75 -4.13
C ASN A 176 8.30 10.89 -3.16
N CYS A 177 8.29 10.09 -2.09
CA CYS A 177 7.16 10.06 -1.15
C CYS A 177 7.49 10.76 0.17
N ASP A 178 6.48 11.41 0.75
CA ASP A 178 6.59 12.10 2.04
C ASP A 178 5.83 11.33 3.11
N PHE A 179 6.49 11.11 4.25
CA PHE A 179 5.96 10.40 5.41
C PHE A 179 6.05 11.30 6.63
N ILE A 180 4.98 12.02 6.95
CA ILE A 180 4.94 13.00 8.06
C ILE A 180 3.95 12.56 9.14
N ASP A 181 4.40 12.57 10.40
CA ASP A 181 3.57 12.27 11.57
C ASP A 181 2.96 10.85 11.57
N ASN A 182 3.57 9.91 10.86
CA ASN A 182 3.06 8.53 10.78
C ASN A 182 3.69 7.64 11.85
N ASN A 183 2.91 6.69 12.36
CA ASN A 183 3.45 5.46 12.92
C ASN A 183 3.67 4.50 11.76
N VAL A 184 4.93 4.18 11.50
CA VAL A 184 5.33 3.34 10.38
C VAL A 184 5.48 1.94 10.95
N TYR A 185 4.48 1.11 10.70
CA TYR A 185 4.54 -0.32 10.94
C TYR A 185 4.42 -1.02 9.60
N TYR A 186 5.20 -2.08 9.43
CA TYR A 186 5.16 -2.93 8.26
C TYR A 186 5.14 -4.36 8.75
N GLU A 187 4.11 -5.12 8.41
CA GLU A 187 4.09 -6.55 8.71
C GLU A 187 5.03 -7.25 7.71
N TYR A 188 6.32 -7.34 8.04
CA TYR A 188 7.35 -7.89 7.18
C TYR A 188 7.28 -9.41 7.12
N HIS A 189 6.47 -9.92 6.20
CA HIS A 189 6.63 -11.26 5.70
C HIS A 189 7.18 -11.21 4.29
N ASN A 190 8.46 -11.54 4.13
CA ASN A 190 8.95 -12.08 2.87
C ASN A 190 8.78 -11.15 1.63
N ASN A 191 9.14 -9.86 1.70
CA ASN A 191 9.14 -8.95 0.54
C ASN A 191 10.37 -8.02 0.53
N GLY A 192 10.71 -7.46 -0.63
CA GLY A 192 11.68 -6.37 -0.76
C GLY A 192 11.02 -4.99 -0.63
N TYR A 193 11.65 -4.07 0.07
CA TYR A 193 11.19 -2.69 0.25
C TYR A 193 12.27 -1.71 -0.20
N ILE A 194 11.92 -0.81 -1.10
CA ILE A 194 12.83 0.21 -1.63
C ILE A 194 12.20 1.58 -1.42
N PHE A 195 12.92 2.47 -0.75
CA PHE A 195 12.55 3.88 -0.57
C PHE A 195 13.57 4.75 -1.30
N GLU A 196 13.13 5.43 -2.34
CA GLU A 196 13.98 6.26 -3.19
C GLU A 196 13.51 7.71 -3.16
N ASN A 197 14.41 8.64 -2.84
CA ASN A 197 14.11 10.08 -2.72
C ASN A 197 12.92 10.37 -1.80
N CYS A 198 12.80 9.65 -0.68
CA CYS A 198 11.69 9.81 0.25
C CYS A 198 12.07 10.71 1.43
N TYR A 199 11.09 11.40 2.00
CA TYR A 199 11.26 12.23 3.20
C TYR A 199 10.44 11.67 4.37
N PHE A 200 11.08 11.46 5.51
CA PHE A 200 10.45 10.97 6.73
C PHE A 200 10.58 12.01 7.83
N SER A 201 9.47 12.39 8.47
CA SER A 201 9.46 13.45 9.49
C SER A 201 8.49 13.15 10.63
N ASN A 202 8.91 13.45 11.85
CA ASN A 202 8.11 13.30 13.08
C ASN A 202 7.44 11.92 13.24
N PRO A 203 8.19 10.82 13.14
CA PRO A 203 7.63 9.49 13.35
C PRO A 203 6.94 9.32 14.70
N LYS A 204 5.77 8.70 14.69
CA LYS A 204 5.06 8.33 15.92
C LYS A 204 5.42 6.90 16.30
N ILE A 205 6.29 6.75 17.29
CA ILE A 205 6.62 5.42 17.84
C ILE A 205 5.63 5.14 18.97
N ASP A 206 4.59 4.35 18.69
CA ASP A 206 3.71 3.86 19.74
C ASP A 206 4.29 2.59 20.41
N ILE A 207 4.08 2.51 21.72
CA ILE A 207 4.92 1.82 22.72
C ILE A 207 5.00 0.29 22.60
N SER A 208 4.16 -0.33 21.77
CA SER A 208 4.06 -1.80 21.64
C SER A 208 5.16 -2.40 20.76
N TYR A 209 5.66 -1.66 19.77
CA TYR A 209 6.76 -2.09 18.91
C TYR A 209 7.72 -0.92 18.72
N PRO A 210 8.92 -0.96 19.32
CA PRO A 210 9.77 0.22 19.42
C PRO A 210 10.57 0.54 18.15
N LEU A 211 10.15 0.03 16.99
CA LEU A 211 10.89 0.10 15.74
C LEU A 211 10.04 0.89 14.73
N PHE A 212 10.63 1.91 14.12
CA PHE A 212 10.02 2.63 12.98
C PHE A 212 10.04 1.78 11.70
N ILE A 213 10.94 0.81 11.65
CA ILE A 213 11.03 -0.21 10.62
C ILE A 213 11.22 -1.52 11.38
N PRO A 214 10.15 -2.33 11.56
CA PRO A 214 10.23 -3.56 12.33
C PRO A 214 11.25 -4.58 11.77
N TYR A 215 11.66 -5.49 12.66
CA TYR A 215 12.55 -6.59 12.35
C TYR A 215 11.90 -7.54 11.34
N PRO A 216 12.55 -7.85 10.21
CA PRO A 216 12.05 -8.89 9.34
C PRO A 216 12.05 -10.23 10.08
N HIS A 217 10.90 -10.87 10.16
CA HIS A 217 10.76 -12.17 10.84
C HIS A 217 11.42 -13.34 10.07
N SER A 218 12.03 -13.06 8.92
CA SER A 218 12.65 -14.06 8.05
C SER A 218 13.97 -13.57 7.45
N SER A 219 14.92 -14.49 7.30
CA SER A 219 16.14 -14.31 6.51
C SER A 219 15.73 -14.14 5.05
N GLY A 220 15.69 -12.89 4.55
CA GLY A 220 15.23 -12.64 3.18
C GLY A 220 14.52 -11.34 2.90
N VAL A 221 14.23 -10.51 3.89
CA VAL A 221 13.70 -9.18 3.60
C VAL A 221 14.87 -8.26 3.27
N ILE A 222 14.75 -7.51 2.17
CA ILE A 222 15.68 -6.42 1.87
C ILE A 222 14.94 -5.11 2.11
N ILE A 223 15.57 -4.20 2.84
CA ILE A 223 15.11 -2.83 3.00
C ILE A 223 16.24 -1.92 2.50
N LYS A 224 15.94 -1.12 1.49
CA LYS A 224 16.89 -0.20 0.87
C LYS A 224 16.39 1.23 0.94
N PHE A 225 17.25 2.13 1.42
CA PHE A 225 17.05 3.56 1.37
C PHE A 225 18.03 4.17 0.39
N ILE A 226 17.53 4.91 -0.60
CA ILE A 226 18.31 5.58 -1.63
C ILE A 226 17.96 7.06 -1.57
N ASN A 227 18.95 7.93 -1.34
CA ASN A 227 18.77 9.39 -1.34
C ASN A 227 17.58 9.87 -0.48
N SER A 228 17.30 9.19 0.63
CA SER A 228 16.15 9.48 1.49
C SER A 228 16.57 10.23 2.74
N ILE A 229 15.71 11.12 3.22
CA ILE A 229 15.97 12.03 4.34
C ILE A 229 15.09 11.64 5.51
N PHE A 230 15.71 11.54 6.70
CA PHE A 230 15.01 11.34 7.97
C PHE A 230 15.25 12.58 8.83
N ASP A 231 14.18 13.25 9.23
CA ASP A 231 14.22 14.54 9.93
C ASP A 231 13.34 14.52 11.18
N ASN A 232 13.69 15.35 12.17
CA ASN A 232 12.96 15.48 13.44
C ASN A 232 12.69 14.14 14.15
N ILE A 233 13.70 13.27 14.18
CA ILE A 233 13.60 11.96 14.83
C ILE A 233 13.90 12.09 16.33
N TYR A 234 12.86 11.98 17.16
CA TYR A 234 12.99 12.03 18.63
C TYR A 234 12.89 10.64 19.25
N MET A 235 14.02 10.08 19.68
CA MET A 235 14.05 8.79 20.36
C MET A 235 13.70 8.94 21.85
N LYS A 236 12.51 8.46 22.24
CA LYS A 236 12.09 8.45 23.67
C LYS A 236 12.58 7.21 24.44
N LYS A 237 13.03 6.17 23.74
CA LYS A 237 13.49 4.88 24.31
C LYS A 237 14.80 4.46 23.62
N PRO A 238 15.68 3.68 24.29
CA PRO A 238 16.98 3.26 23.76
C PRO A 238 16.92 2.17 22.66
N ASN A 239 15.75 1.96 22.05
CA ASN A 239 15.59 0.96 21.01
C ASN A 239 15.97 1.54 19.65
N PRO A 240 16.62 0.77 18.78
CA PRO A 240 17.02 1.25 17.46
C PRO A 240 15.80 1.60 16.62
N TYR A 241 15.90 2.66 15.82
CA TYR A 241 14.81 3.13 14.98
C TYR A 241 14.57 2.20 13.78
N ILE A 242 15.65 1.66 13.23
CA ILE A 242 15.66 0.68 12.14
C ILE A 242 16.34 -0.57 12.69
N LEU A 243 15.65 -1.70 12.68
CA LEU A 243 16.25 -2.99 12.96
C LEU A 243 15.95 -3.89 11.76
N ALA A 244 16.92 -4.05 10.85
CA ALA A 244 16.75 -4.86 9.66
C ALA A 244 18.01 -5.67 9.38
N ASP A 245 17.86 -6.98 9.21
CA ASP A 245 18.90 -7.82 8.62
C ASP A 245 18.99 -7.50 7.12
N GLY A 246 20.19 -7.20 6.61
CA GLY A 246 20.37 -6.81 5.21
C GLY A 246 20.00 -5.36 4.87
N LEU A 247 20.05 -4.46 5.86
CA LEU A 247 19.91 -3.01 5.62
C LEU A 247 21.02 -2.50 4.69
N ASP A 248 20.61 -1.91 3.57
CA ASP A 248 21.49 -1.25 2.59
C ASP A 248 21.18 0.25 2.56
N LEU A 249 22.21 1.08 2.80
CA LEU A 249 22.13 2.54 2.86
C LEU A 249 22.99 3.12 1.74
N GLU A 250 22.35 3.72 0.73
CA GLU A 250 23.01 4.36 -0.42
C GLU A 250 22.66 5.86 -0.55
#